data_AF-N8UFA8-F1
#
_entry.id   AF-N8UFA8-F1
#
_cell.length_a   1.000
_cell.length_b   1.000
_cell.length_c   1.000
_cell.angle_alpha   90.00
_cell.angle_beta   90.00
_cell.angle_gamma   90.00
#
_symmetry.space_group_name_H-M   'P 1'
#
loop_
_entity.id
_entity.type
_entity.pdbx_description
1 polymer ?
#
loop_
_entity_poly.entity_id
_entity_poly.type
_entity_poly.pdbx_seq_one_letter_code
_entity_poly.pdbx_strand_id
1 'polypeptide(L)'
;MSNQDVDIWMPIYIGDMLAKTTRMTTEQIGASFLLMMDYWRNGAIPDDNNVIASVIRLNIAKAKALKNALINCNLFEVIDGQLTSQYLDGLKAQAESNKSAKSDRAKKAAEARWGNKQESSNTNANNEHDPSNANAYAQAMQNECTSNAKSMLDECPSSSPSSINNTHSNTREENSLDDDLNLWKPQLDQINAWRQRAGLPVTTQQEFDQTMITFLPYYAPQIRTSRMTENQIYSKYIAWVKRDNSNDKPKTGAKSKPEKPKQTGLNVNDDWKGQPRNDDEPFDGVIEIPRSLL
;
A
#
# COMPACT_ATOMS: atom_id res chain seq x y z
N MET A 1 7.54 -17.73 -18.54
CA MET A 1 7.35 -17.87 -17.09
C MET A 1 5.86 -18.06 -16.84
N SER A 2 5.43 -19.11 -16.15
CA SER A 2 4.02 -19.28 -15.81
C SER A 2 3.57 -18.09 -14.94
N ASN A 3 2.43 -17.47 -15.28
CA ASN A 3 1.85 -16.33 -14.56
C ASN A 3 1.23 -16.73 -13.19
N GLN A 4 1.58 -17.92 -12.68
CA GLN A 4 0.97 -18.59 -11.53
C GLN A 4 0.90 -17.71 -10.28
N ASP A 5 1.86 -16.82 -10.04
CA ASP A 5 1.80 -15.97 -8.83
C ASP A 5 0.67 -14.93 -8.87
N VAL A 6 0.24 -14.48 -10.05
CA VAL A 6 -0.86 -13.51 -10.17
C VAL A 6 -2.20 -14.18 -9.89
N ASP A 7 -2.31 -15.48 -10.20
CA ASP A 7 -3.52 -16.26 -9.95
C ASP A 7 -3.77 -16.51 -8.45
N ILE A 8 -2.77 -16.33 -7.58
CA ILE A 8 -2.87 -16.55 -6.12
C ILE A 8 -3.65 -15.43 -5.42
N TRP A 9 -3.63 -14.21 -5.96
CA TRP A 9 -4.25 -13.05 -5.32
C TRP A 9 -5.15 -12.28 -6.29
N MET A 10 -6.46 -12.27 -6.00
CA MET A 10 -7.46 -11.52 -6.74
C MET A 10 -7.83 -10.22 -6.00
N PRO A 11 -7.62 -9.03 -6.60
CA PRO A 11 -8.08 -7.78 -6.02
C PRO A 11 -9.61 -7.67 -6.07
N ILE A 12 -10.22 -7.19 -4.99
CA ILE A 12 -11.65 -6.91 -4.91
C ILE A 12 -11.86 -5.46 -4.49
N TYR A 13 -12.47 -4.67 -5.38
CA TYR A 13 -12.87 -3.30 -5.11
C TYR A 13 -14.31 -3.25 -4.61
N ILE A 14 -14.50 -2.90 -3.34
CA ILE A 14 -15.81 -2.97 -2.68
C ILE A 14 -16.84 -2.05 -3.36
N GLY A 15 -16.43 -0.86 -3.81
CA GLY A 15 -17.32 0.07 -4.52
C GLY A 15 -17.85 -0.50 -5.84
N ASP A 16 -16.97 -1.10 -6.64
CA ASP A 16 -17.34 -1.71 -7.93
C ASP A 16 -18.22 -2.94 -7.73
N MET A 17 -17.90 -3.76 -6.72
CA MET A 17 -18.72 -4.92 -6.37
C MET A 17 -20.12 -4.49 -5.93
N LEU A 18 -20.25 -3.52 -5.02
CA LEU A 18 -21.55 -3.03 -4.58
C LEU A 18 -22.38 -2.46 -5.73
N ALA A 19 -21.76 -1.71 -6.64
CA ALA A 19 -22.43 -1.17 -7.82
C ALA A 19 -22.97 -2.29 -8.73
N LYS A 20 -22.18 -3.34 -8.95
CA LYS A 20 -22.57 -4.50 -9.79
C LYS A 20 -23.60 -5.42 -9.12
N THR A 21 -23.61 -5.49 -7.80
CA THR A 21 -24.47 -6.44 -7.05
C THR A 21 -25.65 -5.78 -6.33
N THR A 22 -25.94 -4.50 -6.57
CA THR A 22 -26.98 -3.74 -5.81
C THR A 22 -28.37 -4.41 -5.82
N ARG A 23 -28.71 -5.14 -6.90
CA ARG A 23 -30.02 -5.82 -7.06
C ARG A 23 -29.95 -7.33 -6.87
N MET A 24 -28.84 -7.86 -6.37
CA MET A 24 -28.64 -9.30 -6.17
C MET A 24 -28.97 -9.71 -4.73
N THR A 25 -29.45 -10.94 -4.56
CA THR A 25 -29.62 -11.55 -3.24
C THR A 25 -28.26 -11.95 -2.64
N THR A 26 -28.20 -12.16 -1.33
CA THR A 26 -26.98 -12.62 -0.65
C THR A 26 -26.42 -13.92 -1.25
N GLU A 27 -27.30 -14.86 -1.62
CA GLU A 27 -26.91 -16.12 -2.30
C GLU A 27 -26.28 -15.82 -3.67
N GLN A 28 -26.90 -14.92 -4.45
CA GLN A 28 -26.37 -14.53 -5.76
C GLN A 28 -25.02 -13.81 -5.65
N ILE A 29 -24.83 -12.96 -4.62
CA ILE A 29 -23.56 -12.31 -4.35
C ILE A 29 -22.48 -13.36 -4.10
N GLY A 30 -22.71 -14.30 -3.18
CA GLY A 30 -21.76 -15.37 -2.88
C GLY A 30 -21.46 -16.26 -4.10
N ALA A 31 -22.48 -16.60 -4.88
CA ALA A 31 -22.32 -17.38 -6.10
C ALA A 31 -21.54 -16.63 -7.20
N SER A 32 -21.70 -15.30 -7.29
CA SER A 32 -20.92 -14.45 -8.19
C SER A 32 -19.44 -14.49 -7.85
N PHE A 33 -19.09 -14.43 -6.56
CA PHE A 33 -17.71 -14.54 -6.10
C PHE A 33 -17.09 -15.90 -6.44
N LEU A 34 -17.83 -17.01 -6.31
CA LEU A 34 -17.34 -18.33 -6.72
C LEU A 34 -16.98 -18.37 -8.20
N LEU A 35 -17.83 -17.78 -9.05
CA LEU A 35 -17.59 -17.71 -10.48
C LEU A 35 -16.39 -16.81 -10.83
N MET A 36 -16.25 -15.66 -10.16
CA MET A 36 -15.09 -14.77 -10.30
C MET A 36 -13.79 -15.46 -9.89
N MET A 37 -13.79 -16.22 -8.79
CA MET A 37 -12.61 -16.94 -8.30
C MET A 37 -12.19 -18.05 -9.25
N ASP A 38 -13.16 -18.80 -9.79
CA ASP A 38 -12.89 -19.83 -10.79
C ASP A 38 -12.34 -19.21 -12.07
N TYR A 39 -12.96 -18.14 -12.55
CA TYR A 39 -12.49 -17.37 -13.71
C TYR A 39 -11.08 -16.82 -13.50
N TRP A 40 -10.79 -16.25 -12.33
CA TRP A 40 -9.47 -15.69 -12.03
C TRP A 40 -8.36 -16.73 -12.17
N ARG A 41 -8.63 -17.94 -11.67
CA ARG A 41 -7.66 -19.04 -11.63
C ARG A 41 -7.57 -19.80 -12.95
N ASN A 42 -8.70 -20.04 -13.61
CA ASN A 42 -8.81 -20.96 -14.74
C ASN A 42 -9.05 -20.24 -16.09
N GLY A 43 -9.43 -18.97 -16.06
CA GLY A 43 -9.81 -18.19 -17.24
C GLY A 43 -11.26 -18.40 -17.66
N ALA A 44 -11.52 -18.26 -18.96
CA ALA A 44 -12.85 -18.32 -19.54
C ALA A 44 -13.59 -19.62 -19.21
N ILE A 45 -14.87 -19.48 -18.83
CA ILE A 45 -15.73 -20.58 -18.39
C ILE A 45 -16.64 -20.96 -19.56
N PRO A 46 -16.82 -22.24 -19.92
CA PRO A 46 -17.79 -22.63 -20.93
C PRO A 46 -19.21 -22.08 -20.64
N ASP A 47 -19.92 -21.58 -21.65
CA ASP A 47 -21.32 -21.11 -21.53
C ASP A 47 -22.31 -22.29 -21.42
N ASP A 48 -22.06 -23.18 -20.46
CA ASP A 48 -22.92 -24.31 -20.10
C ASP A 48 -23.43 -24.11 -18.67
N ASN A 49 -24.75 -24.09 -18.51
CA ASN A 49 -25.37 -23.93 -17.20
C ASN A 49 -25.03 -25.08 -16.24
N ASN A 50 -24.69 -26.27 -16.73
CA ASN A 50 -24.22 -27.38 -15.90
C ASN A 50 -22.84 -27.07 -15.29
N VAL A 51 -21.91 -26.58 -16.12
CA VAL A 51 -20.57 -26.17 -15.67
C VAL A 51 -20.69 -25.03 -14.66
N ILE A 52 -21.47 -24.00 -14.98
CA ILE A 52 -21.70 -22.85 -14.09
C ILE A 52 -22.33 -23.33 -12.77
N ALA A 53 -23.32 -24.22 -12.82
CA ALA A 53 -23.94 -24.82 -11.63
C ALA A 53 -22.92 -25.54 -10.74
N SER A 54 -22.00 -26.31 -11.34
CA SER A 54 -20.92 -26.98 -10.62
C SER A 54 -19.95 -26.00 -9.95
N VAL A 55 -19.58 -24.91 -10.64
CA VAL A 55 -18.66 -23.90 -10.07
C VAL A 55 -19.30 -23.19 -8.87
N ILE A 56 -20.53 -22.72 -9.03
CA ILE A 56 -21.22 -21.95 -7.98
C ILE A 56 -21.89 -22.82 -6.91
N ARG A 57 -21.91 -24.14 -7.11
CA ARG A 57 -22.49 -25.14 -6.19
C ARG A 57 -23.99 -24.97 -5.96
N LEU A 58 -24.72 -24.59 -7.01
CA LEU A 58 -26.18 -24.43 -7.00
C LEU A 58 -26.82 -25.26 -8.10
N ASN A 59 -28.15 -25.38 -8.09
CA ASN A 59 -28.87 -26.07 -9.15
C ASN A 59 -28.85 -25.30 -10.48
N ILE A 60 -29.16 -25.99 -11.59
CA ILE A 60 -29.11 -25.44 -12.96
C ILE A 60 -30.05 -24.24 -13.13
N ALA A 61 -31.21 -24.23 -12.48
CA ALA A 61 -32.15 -23.12 -12.57
C ALA A 61 -31.58 -21.84 -11.94
N LYS A 62 -30.94 -21.96 -10.77
CA LYS A 62 -30.24 -20.85 -10.11
C LYS A 62 -29.01 -20.40 -10.90
N ALA A 63 -28.26 -21.34 -11.47
CA ALA A 63 -27.12 -21.03 -12.33
C ALA A 63 -27.53 -20.20 -13.55
N LYS A 64 -28.61 -20.59 -14.23
CA LYS A 64 -29.17 -19.83 -15.35
C LYS A 64 -29.63 -18.43 -14.94
N ALA A 65 -30.33 -18.31 -13.81
CA ALA A 65 -30.78 -17.03 -13.29
C ALA A 65 -29.60 -16.12 -12.91
N LEU A 66 -28.57 -16.66 -12.26
CA LEU A 66 -27.36 -15.94 -11.90
C LEU A 66 -26.60 -15.48 -13.14
N LYS A 67 -26.38 -16.36 -14.13
CA LYS A 67 -25.71 -16.03 -15.38
C LYS A 67 -26.35 -14.81 -16.04
N ASN A 68 -27.68 -14.80 -16.16
CA ASN A 68 -28.41 -13.67 -16.72
C ASN A 68 -28.21 -12.38 -15.90
N ALA A 69 -28.23 -12.48 -14.56
CA ALA A 69 -27.99 -11.33 -13.69
C ALA A 69 -26.57 -10.77 -13.84
N LEU A 70 -25.57 -11.63 -13.99
CA LEU A 70 -24.17 -11.26 -14.16
C LEU A 70 -23.89 -10.60 -15.53
N ILE A 71 -24.57 -11.07 -16.58
CA ILE A 71 -24.53 -10.44 -17.90
C ILE A 71 -25.18 -9.05 -17.85
N ASN A 72 -26.35 -8.94 -17.20
CA ASN A 72 -27.08 -7.67 -17.08
C ASN A 72 -26.32 -6.59 -16.30
N CYS A 73 -25.44 -6.95 -15.37
CA CYS A 73 -24.60 -5.99 -14.63
C CYS A 73 -23.19 -5.80 -15.23
N ASN A 74 -22.98 -6.32 -16.46
CA ASN A 74 -21.70 -6.26 -17.17
C ASN A 74 -20.52 -6.76 -16.33
N LEU A 75 -20.74 -7.79 -15.51
CA LEU A 75 -19.64 -8.48 -14.83
C LEU A 75 -19.06 -9.57 -15.73
N PHE A 76 -19.92 -10.27 -16.47
CA PHE A 76 -19.52 -11.26 -17.47
C PHE A 76 -20.24 -11.01 -18.79
N GLU A 77 -19.68 -11.54 -19.87
CA GLU A 77 -20.25 -11.54 -21.20
C GLU A 77 -20.00 -12.89 -21.88
N VAL A 78 -20.83 -13.25 -22.87
CA VAL A 78 -20.66 -14.50 -23.61
C VAL A 78 -20.03 -14.17 -24.96
N ILE A 79 -18.82 -14.66 -25.18
CA ILE A 79 -18.05 -14.52 -26.42
C ILE A 79 -17.63 -15.92 -26.86
N ASP A 80 -17.91 -16.29 -28.10
CA ASP A 80 -17.53 -17.58 -28.69
C ASP A 80 -17.94 -18.82 -27.87
N GLY A 81 -19.13 -18.76 -27.24
CA GLY A 81 -19.63 -19.84 -26.37
C GLY A 81 -18.90 -19.97 -25.03
N GLN A 82 -18.14 -18.95 -24.64
CA GLN A 82 -17.47 -18.86 -23.34
C GLN A 82 -17.92 -17.62 -22.59
N LEU A 83 -18.08 -17.77 -21.27
CA LEU A 83 -18.32 -16.71 -20.33
C LEU A 83 -16.98 -16.05 -19.96
N THR A 84 -16.82 -14.79 -20.38
CA THR A 84 -15.63 -13.96 -20.25
C THR A 84 -15.90 -12.69 -19.44
N SER A 85 -14.86 -12.02 -18.95
CA SER A 85 -15.01 -10.80 -18.15
C SER A 85 -13.90 -9.79 -18.40
N GLN A 86 -14.21 -8.74 -19.16
CA GLN A 86 -13.29 -7.60 -19.38
C GLN A 86 -12.84 -6.95 -18.07
N TYR A 87 -13.73 -6.90 -17.07
CA TYR A 87 -13.41 -6.37 -15.76
C TYR A 87 -12.32 -7.20 -15.07
N LEU A 88 -12.48 -8.53 -15.01
CA LEU A 88 -11.50 -9.41 -14.38
C LEU A 88 -10.20 -9.46 -15.20
N ASP A 89 -10.27 -9.45 -16.53
CA ASP A 89 -9.09 -9.44 -17.40
C ASP A 89 -8.28 -8.15 -17.21
N GLY A 90 -8.95 -7.00 -17.10
CA GLY A 90 -8.32 -5.72 -16.81
C GLY A 90 -7.63 -5.72 -15.44
N LEU A 91 -8.27 -6.29 -14.42
CA LEU A 91 -7.67 -6.47 -13.10
C LEU A 91 -6.45 -7.40 -13.11
N LYS A 92 -6.52 -8.47 -13.89
CA LYS A 92 -5.42 -9.43 -14.05
C LYS A 92 -4.22 -8.79 -14.74
N ALA A 93 -4.46 -8.07 -15.84
CA ALA A 93 -3.43 -7.29 -16.53
C ALA A 93 -2.80 -6.23 -15.62
N GLN A 94 -3.60 -5.55 -14.79
CA GLN A 94 -3.07 -4.60 -13.80
C GLN A 94 -2.19 -5.28 -12.75
N ALA A 95 -2.59 -6.45 -12.26
CA ALA A 95 -1.81 -7.22 -11.29
C ALA A 95 -0.47 -7.70 -11.89
N GLU A 96 -0.46 -8.16 -13.14
CA GLU A 96 0.74 -8.51 -13.90
C GLU A 96 1.68 -7.30 -14.11
N SER A 97 1.12 -6.15 -14.47
CA SER A 97 1.86 -4.88 -14.60
C SER A 97 2.47 -4.44 -13.27
N ASN A 98 1.73 -4.58 -12.16
CA ASN A 98 2.24 -4.21 -10.83
C ASN A 98 3.36 -5.16 -10.39
N LYS A 99 3.24 -6.45 -10.69
CA LYS A 99 4.26 -7.46 -10.40
C LYS A 99 5.56 -7.19 -11.15
N SER A 100 5.47 -6.96 -12.47
CA SER A 100 6.64 -6.65 -13.31
C SER A 100 7.32 -5.37 -12.84
N ALA A 101 6.57 -4.28 -12.62
CA ALA A 101 7.11 -3.02 -12.11
C ALA A 101 7.79 -3.18 -10.74
N LYS A 102 7.24 -4.01 -9.83
CA LYS A 102 7.87 -4.30 -8.54
C LYS A 102 9.17 -5.09 -8.70
N SER A 103 9.18 -6.08 -9.59
CA SER A 103 10.37 -6.87 -9.91
C SER A 103 11.47 -5.99 -10.49
N ASP A 104 11.16 -5.11 -11.44
CA ASP A 104 12.13 -4.24 -12.09
C ASP A 104 12.71 -3.20 -11.13
N ARG A 105 11.89 -2.64 -10.24
CA ARG A 105 12.36 -1.76 -9.16
C ARG A 105 13.31 -2.50 -8.22
N ALA A 106 13.01 -3.76 -7.89
CA ALA A 106 13.87 -4.57 -7.04
C ALA A 106 15.21 -4.88 -7.72
N LYS A 107 15.21 -5.22 -9.01
CA LYS A 107 16.44 -5.43 -9.81
C LYS A 107 17.30 -4.17 -9.85
N LYS A 108 16.73 -3.03 -10.23
CA LYS A 108 17.43 -1.73 -10.27
C LYS A 108 18.02 -1.35 -8.91
N ALA A 109 17.29 -1.60 -7.82
CA ALA A 109 17.78 -1.34 -6.48
C ALA A 109 18.93 -2.29 -6.06
N ALA A 110 18.88 -3.55 -6.50
CA ALA A 110 19.97 -4.51 -6.26
C ALA A 110 21.21 -4.16 -7.08
N GLU A 111 21.05 -3.82 -8.36
CA GLU A 111 22.13 -3.35 -9.24
C GLU A 111 22.80 -2.10 -8.66
N ALA A 112 22.05 -1.12 -8.16
CA ALA A 112 22.62 0.06 -7.52
C ALA A 112 23.41 -0.25 -6.24
N ARG A 113 23.02 -1.30 -5.49
CA ARG A 113 23.70 -1.69 -4.23
C ARG A 113 24.93 -2.56 -4.45
N TRP A 114 24.89 -3.45 -5.44
CA TRP A 114 25.89 -4.51 -5.62
C TRP A 114 26.70 -4.37 -6.92
N GLY A 115 26.26 -3.54 -7.87
CA GLY A 115 26.88 -3.37 -9.19
C GLY A 115 28.21 -2.62 -9.17
N ASN A 116 28.51 -1.83 -8.14
CA ASN A 116 29.75 -1.05 -8.06
C ASN A 116 30.96 -1.84 -7.50
N LYS A 117 30.91 -3.17 -7.44
CA LYS A 117 31.99 -3.98 -6.87
C LYS A 117 33.17 -4.25 -7.82
N GLN A 118 33.18 -3.70 -9.04
CA GLN A 118 34.27 -3.92 -10.00
C GLN A 118 35.25 -2.75 -10.19
N GLU A 119 35.08 -1.60 -9.54
CA GLU A 119 36.01 -0.45 -9.71
C GLU A 119 36.71 0.00 -8.41
N SER A 120 36.87 -0.87 -7.42
CA SER A 120 37.64 -0.52 -6.21
C SER A 120 38.36 -1.71 -5.60
N SER A 121 39.31 -2.28 -6.33
CA SER A 121 40.38 -3.09 -5.74
C SER A 121 41.66 -2.99 -6.56
N ASN A 122 42.29 -1.82 -6.49
CA ASN A 122 43.74 -1.69 -6.65
C ASN A 122 44.31 -1.28 -5.28
N THR A 123 44.31 -2.24 -4.35
CA THR A 123 45.21 -2.23 -3.20
C THR A 123 46.00 -3.53 -3.26
N ASN A 124 47.31 -3.39 -3.47
CA ASN A 124 48.29 -4.47 -3.51
C ASN A 124 48.07 -5.44 -2.34
N ALA A 125 47.64 -6.66 -2.65
CA ALA A 125 47.86 -7.82 -1.79
C ALA A 125 48.83 -8.74 -2.54
N ASN A 126 50.06 -8.82 -2.05
CA ASN A 126 51.07 -9.74 -2.56
C ASN A 126 50.53 -11.18 -2.49
N ASN A 127 50.59 -11.88 -3.61
CA ASN A 127 50.32 -13.31 -3.70
C ASN A 127 51.50 -14.08 -3.10
N GLU A 128 51.32 -14.69 -1.95
CA GLU A 128 52.02 -15.93 -1.61
C GLU A 128 50.99 -17.06 -1.62
N HIS A 129 51.19 -17.98 -2.56
CA HIS A 129 50.36 -19.15 -2.79
C HIS A 129 50.87 -20.28 -1.89
N ASP A 130 50.08 -20.68 -0.89
CA ASP A 130 50.26 -21.96 -0.21
C ASP A 130 49.00 -22.82 -0.44
N PRO A 131 49.08 -23.99 -1.10
CA PRO A 131 47.92 -24.79 -1.42
C PRO A 131 47.72 -25.84 -0.32
N SER A 132 46.81 -25.61 0.62
CA SER A 132 46.21 -26.76 1.31
C SER A 132 44.87 -26.49 1.98
N ASN A 133 43.93 -27.34 1.59
CA ASN A 133 42.80 -27.86 2.34
C ASN A 133 41.51 -27.03 2.41
N ALA A 134 40.53 -27.52 1.64
CA ALA A 134 39.12 -27.26 1.79
C ALA A 134 38.64 -27.71 3.19
N ASN A 135 37.92 -26.82 3.89
CA ASN A 135 36.77 -27.09 4.78
C ASN A 135 36.74 -26.08 5.95
N ALA A 136 36.02 -24.96 5.79
CA ALA A 136 35.57 -24.13 6.92
C ALA A 136 34.48 -23.14 6.47
N TYR A 137 33.35 -23.65 5.97
CA TYR A 137 32.11 -22.91 6.08
C TYR A 137 31.65 -23.00 7.54
N ALA A 138 31.28 -21.86 8.13
CA ALA A 138 30.75 -21.67 9.48
C ALA A 138 31.77 -21.53 10.62
N GLN A 139 32.34 -20.33 10.79
CA GLN A 139 32.54 -19.64 12.09
C GLN A 139 33.42 -18.40 11.90
N ALA A 140 32.82 -17.24 11.62
CA ALA A 140 33.48 -15.94 11.77
C ALA A 140 32.43 -14.82 11.93
N MET A 141 31.49 -15.01 12.86
CA MET A 141 30.95 -13.89 13.61
C MET A 141 31.76 -13.81 14.91
N GLN A 142 32.09 -12.58 15.31
CA GLN A 142 32.78 -12.18 16.55
C GLN A 142 34.31 -12.33 16.57
N ASN A 143 34.98 -11.26 16.16
CA ASN A 143 35.83 -10.43 17.04
C ASN A 143 36.73 -9.57 16.16
N GLU A 144 36.47 -8.26 16.11
CA GLU A 144 37.42 -7.25 16.58
C GLU A 144 36.84 -5.85 16.41
N CYS A 145 36.70 -5.19 17.56
CA CYS A 145 36.40 -3.79 17.73
C CYS A 145 37.56 -2.92 17.20
N THR A 146 37.30 -1.67 16.83
CA THR A 146 37.60 -0.50 17.68
C THR A 146 37.42 0.83 16.92
N SER A 147 36.80 1.76 17.64
CA SER A 147 36.73 3.22 17.44
C SER A 147 37.75 3.84 16.47
N ASN A 148 37.26 4.51 15.42
CA ASN A 148 37.85 5.75 14.87
C ASN A 148 36.74 6.67 14.32
N ALA A 149 35.92 7.25 15.21
CA ALA A 149 34.81 8.13 14.86
C ALA A 149 35.23 9.59 14.51
N LYS A 150 36.41 9.81 13.92
CA LYS A 150 36.98 11.18 13.84
C LYS A 150 37.62 11.61 12.51
N SER A 151 37.32 10.98 11.38
CA SER A 151 37.79 11.47 10.06
C SER A 151 36.71 11.59 8.97
N MET A 152 35.44 11.81 9.33
CA MET A 152 34.37 12.06 8.35
C MET A 152 33.89 13.52 8.33
N LEU A 153 34.73 14.47 8.75
CA LEU A 153 34.54 15.90 8.51
C LEU A 153 35.37 16.28 7.30
N ASP A 154 34.80 16.12 6.11
CA ASP A 154 35.14 16.93 4.94
C ASP A 154 33.90 17.12 4.07
N GLU A 155 33.76 18.33 3.56
CA GLU A 155 32.57 18.94 2.97
C GLU A 155 32.07 18.22 1.71
N CYS A 156 30.80 17.81 1.72
CA CYS A 156 30.10 17.35 0.53
C CYS A 156 29.64 18.55 -0.33
N PRO A 157 30.05 18.66 -1.61
CA PRO A 157 29.44 19.60 -2.53
C PRO A 157 27.99 19.18 -2.85
N SER A 158 27.08 20.14 -2.70
CA SER A 158 25.65 20.04 -3.00
C SER A 158 25.38 20.06 -4.51
N SER A 159 24.66 19.04 -5.02
CA SER A 159 23.71 19.00 -6.16
C SER A 159 23.48 17.52 -6.48
N SER A 160 22.32 16.92 -6.71
CA SER A 160 20.91 17.30 -6.81
C SER A 160 20.10 15.98 -6.76
N PRO A 161 18.79 16.03 -6.50
CA PRO A 161 17.97 14.84 -6.24
C PRO A 161 17.54 14.12 -7.53
N SER A 162 17.52 12.80 -7.45
CA SER A 162 17.10 11.87 -8.49
C SER A 162 15.60 12.00 -8.80
N SER A 163 15.29 12.50 -9.99
CA SER A 163 13.96 12.44 -10.60
C SER A 163 13.60 10.99 -10.99
N ILE A 164 12.45 10.53 -10.50
CA ILE A 164 11.71 9.42 -11.08
C ILE A 164 11.00 9.98 -12.32
N ASN A 165 11.49 9.63 -13.52
CA ASN A 165 10.73 9.82 -14.76
C ASN A 165 9.90 8.57 -15.01
N ASN A 166 8.58 8.70 -14.90
CA ASN A 166 7.65 7.90 -15.67
C ASN A 166 7.34 8.67 -16.95
N THR A 167 7.72 8.10 -18.08
CA THR A 167 7.33 8.54 -19.41
C THR A 167 5.84 8.28 -19.58
N HIS A 168 5.01 9.31 -19.39
CA HIS A 168 3.71 9.38 -20.05
C HIS A 168 3.85 10.30 -21.26
N SER A 169 3.24 9.86 -22.35
CA SER A 169 3.25 10.44 -23.69
C SER A 169 2.99 11.94 -23.73
N ASN A 170 3.74 12.62 -24.61
CA ASN A 170 3.56 14.02 -24.98
C ASN A 170 2.12 14.33 -25.42
N THR A 171 1.39 15.06 -24.59
CA THR A 171 0.54 16.17 -25.03
C THR A 171 1.10 17.43 -24.36
N ARG A 172 1.82 18.20 -25.16
CA ARG A 172 2.51 19.43 -24.76
C ARG A 172 1.50 20.56 -24.81
N GLU A 173 0.72 20.69 -23.73
CA GLU A 173 0.00 21.93 -23.44
C GLU A 173 0.80 22.66 -22.36
N GLU A 174 1.31 23.83 -22.72
CA GLU A 174 1.99 24.76 -21.83
C GLU A 174 1.04 25.11 -20.68
N ASN A 175 1.17 24.40 -19.56
CA ASN A 175 0.41 24.74 -18.36
C ASN A 175 1.14 25.90 -17.71
N SER A 176 0.61 27.10 -17.94
CA SER A 176 1.06 28.30 -17.26
C SER A 176 0.90 28.11 -15.76
N LEU A 177 1.84 28.62 -14.96
CA LEU A 177 1.71 28.66 -13.50
C LEU A 177 0.38 29.31 -13.06
N ASP A 178 -0.17 30.19 -13.91
CA ASP A 178 -1.48 30.82 -13.74
C ASP A 178 -2.66 29.84 -13.85
N ASP A 179 -2.55 28.79 -14.65
CA ASP A 179 -3.61 27.77 -14.81
C ASP A 179 -3.71 26.89 -13.56
N ASP A 180 -2.56 26.56 -12.95
CA ASP A 180 -2.51 25.86 -11.66
C ASP A 180 -2.99 26.74 -10.50
N LEU A 181 -2.68 28.03 -10.53
CA LEU A 181 -3.14 28.99 -9.53
C LEU A 181 -4.66 29.18 -9.58
N ASN A 182 -5.30 28.94 -10.73
CA ASN A 182 -6.76 28.95 -10.89
C ASN A 182 -7.47 27.67 -10.42
N LEU A 183 -6.72 26.60 -10.14
CA LEU A 183 -7.30 25.28 -9.88
C LEU A 183 -7.93 25.15 -8.49
N TRP A 184 -7.44 25.91 -7.50
CA TRP A 184 -7.99 25.91 -6.15
C TRP A 184 -7.81 27.28 -5.51
N LYS A 185 -8.91 28.06 -5.45
CA LYS A 185 -8.96 29.42 -4.89
C LYS A 185 -9.97 29.49 -3.74
N PRO A 186 -9.66 28.89 -2.58
CA PRO A 186 -10.52 28.97 -1.40
C PRO A 186 -10.58 30.41 -0.86
N GLN A 187 -11.70 30.76 -0.21
CA GLN A 187 -11.79 32.05 0.49
C GLN A 187 -10.92 32.04 1.75
N LEU A 188 -10.28 33.18 2.07
CA LEU A 188 -9.39 33.31 3.23
C LEU A 188 -10.07 32.89 4.55
N ASP A 189 -11.36 33.18 4.70
CA ASP A 189 -12.16 32.79 5.86
C ASP A 189 -12.31 31.27 6.00
N GLN A 190 -12.45 30.56 4.87
CA GLN A 190 -12.55 29.10 4.86
C GLN A 190 -11.22 28.48 5.29
N ILE A 191 -10.10 28.98 4.77
CA ILE A 191 -8.75 28.54 5.18
C ILE A 191 -8.55 28.78 6.67
N ASN A 192 -8.90 29.96 7.16
CA ASN A 192 -8.75 30.31 8.57
C ASN A 192 -9.63 29.44 9.48
N ALA A 193 -10.85 29.09 9.06
CA ALA A 193 -11.68 28.13 9.77
C ALA A 193 -11.03 26.74 9.86
N TRP A 194 -10.44 26.24 8.76
CA TRP A 194 -9.72 24.96 8.75
C TRP A 194 -8.43 24.98 9.59
N ARG A 195 -7.70 26.11 9.59
CA ARG A 195 -6.51 26.31 10.42
C ARG A 195 -6.86 26.35 11.91
N GLN A 196 -7.90 27.08 12.29
CA GLN A 196 -8.38 27.14 13.67
C GLN A 196 -8.82 25.76 14.18
N ARG A 197 -9.59 25.01 13.38
CA ARG A 197 -9.98 23.62 13.69
C ARG A 197 -8.77 22.70 13.90
N ALA A 198 -7.66 23.00 13.23
CA ALA A 198 -6.42 22.25 13.32
C ALA A 198 -5.47 22.73 14.43
N GLY A 199 -5.85 23.75 15.20
CA GLY A 199 -5.04 24.36 16.27
C GLY A 199 -3.91 25.24 15.75
N LEU A 200 -4.00 25.76 14.53
CA LEU A 200 -3.02 26.66 13.92
C LEU A 200 -3.48 28.12 14.03
N PRO A 201 -2.54 29.09 14.13
CA PRO A 201 -2.88 30.50 14.05
C PRO A 201 -3.49 30.83 12.68
N VAL A 202 -4.40 31.80 12.69
CA VAL A 202 -4.96 32.40 11.46
C VAL A 202 -3.82 32.95 10.60
N THR A 203 -3.99 32.90 9.29
CA THR A 203 -2.99 33.33 8.31
C THR A 203 -3.50 34.52 7.53
N THR A 204 -2.58 35.33 7.02
CA THR A 204 -2.91 36.44 6.11
C THR A 204 -2.95 35.96 4.66
N GLN A 205 -3.56 36.74 3.76
CA GLN A 205 -3.62 36.40 2.34
C GLN A 205 -2.21 36.23 1.74
N GLN A 206 -1.26 37.08 2.12
CA GLN A 206 0.12 37.02 1.62
C GLN A 206 0.84 35.75 2.05
N GLU A 207 0.69 35.35 3.31
CA GLU A 207 1.25 34.08 3.81
C GLU A 207 0.60 32.87 3.12
N PHE A 208 -0.71 32.94 2.91
CA PHE A 208 -1.42 31.90 2.16
C PHE A 208 -0.88 31.79 0.73
N ASP A 209 -0.74 32.91 0.01
CA ASP A 209 -0.24 32.93 -1.36
C ASP A 209 1.19 32.37 -1.45
N GLN A 210 2.06 32.68 -0.47
CA GLN A 210 3.40 32.10 -0.37
C GLN A 210 3.35 30.57 -0.20
N THR A 211 2.46 30.06 0.66
CA THR A 211 2.30 28.61 0.83
C THR A 211 1.68 27.93 -0.40
N MET A 212 0.84 28.64 -1.17
CA MET A 212 0.24 28.11 -2.40
C MET A 212 1.25 27.86 -3.51
N ILE A 213 2.28 28.71 -3.62
CA ILE A 213 3.36 28.54 -4.60
C ILE A 213 4.09 27.20 -4.41
N THR A 214 4.22 26.69 -3.18
CA THR A 214 4.85 25.38 -2.92
C THR A 214 3.86 24.23 -2.90
N PHE A 215 2.62 24.47 -2.48
CA PHE A 215 1.59 23.46 -2.34
C PHE A 215 0.98 23.03 -3.70
N LEU A 216 0.59 24.00 -4.53
CA LEU A 216 -0.15 23.72 -5.77
C LEU A 216 0.65 22.89 -6.78
N PRO A 217 1.95 23.14 -7.05
CA PRO A 217 2.71 22.30 -7.98
C PRO A 217 2.76 20.82 -7.56
N TYR A 218 2.70 20.53 -6.26
CA TYR A 218 2.74 19.17 -5.74
C TYR A 218 1.38 18.46 -5.82
N TYR A 219 0.28 19.19 -5.59
CA TYR A 219 -1.07 18.61 -5.54
C TYR A 219 -1.92 18.84 -6.78
N ALA A 220 -1.51 19.74 -7.70
CA ALA A 220 -2.23 20.04 -8.94
C ALA A 220 -2.60 18.79 -9.76
N PRO A 221 -1.71 17.78 -9.96
CA PRO A 221 -2.09 16.57 -10.70
C PRO A 221 -3.23 15.77 -10.03
N GLN A 222 -3.30 15.80 -8.69
CA GLN A 222 -4.33 15.10 -7.93
C GLN A 222 -5.66 15.86 -7.94
N ILE A 223 -5.59 17.20 -7.98
CA ILE A 223 -6.77 18.06 -8.05
C ILE A 223 -7.36 18.05 -9.47
N ARG A 224 -6.54 18.14 -10.52
CA ARG A 224 -6.96 18.09 -11.94
C ARG A 224 -7.65 16.79 -12.31
N THR A 225 -7.24 15.68 -11.71
CA THR A 225 -7.83 14.35 -11.96
C THR A 225 -9.16 14.14 -11.21
N SER A 226 -9.66 15.15 -10.49
CA SER A 226 -10.88 15.11 -9.65
C SER A 226 -10.91 13.93 -8.65
N ARG A 227 -9.74 13.39 -8.29
CA ARG A 227 -9.60 12.28 -7.34
C ARG A 227 -9.71 12.72 -5.88
N MET A 228 -9.86 14.02 -5.65
CA MET A 228 -9.85 14.63 -4.32
C MET A 228 -11.01 15.62 -4.19
N THR A 229 -11.81 15.50 -3.13
CA THR A 229 -12.89 16.45 -2.82
C THR A 229 -12.33 17.73 -2.20
N GLU A 230 -13.08 18.83 -2.27
CA GLU A 230 -12.63 20.14 -1.73
C GLU A 230 -12.17 20.06 -0.27
N ASN A 231 -12.93 19.35 0.59
CA ASN A 231 -12.59 19.08 1.99
C ASN A 231 -11.26 18.32 2.15
N GLN A 232 -10.96 17.39 1.23
CA GLN A 232 -9.70 16.68 1.24
C GLN A 232 -8.54 17.61 0.85
N ILE A 233 -8.73 18.55 -0.07
CA ILE A 233 -7.72 19.56 -0.42
C ILE A 233 -7.38 20.43 0.79
N TYR A 234 -8.39 20.92 1.53
CA TYR A 234 -8.15 21.64 2.78
C TYR A 234 -7.36 20.79 3.79
N SER A 235 -7.70 19.52 3.95
CA SER A 235 -6.99 18.62 4.87
C SER A 235 -5.51 18.43 4.49
N LYS A 236 -5.21 18.34 3.18
CA LYS A 236 -3.84 18.23 2.67
C LYS A 236 -3.07 19.52 2.86
N TYR A 237 -3.71 20.66 2.63
CA TYR A 237 -3.12 21.97 2.89
C TYR A 237 -2.73 22.13 4.36
N ILE A 238 -3.62 21.78 5.31
CA ILE A 238 -3.30 21.84 6.74
C ILE A 238 -2.14 20.91 7.11
N ALA A 239 -2.09 19.70 6.55
CA ALA A 239 -0.97 18.78 6.78
C ALA A 239 0.35 19.33 6.22
N TRP A 240 0.30 19.98 5.05
CA TRP A 240 1.45 20.64 4.42
C TRP A 240 2.01 21.75 5.30
N VAL A 241 1.15 22.66 5.77
CA VAL A 241 1.53 23.76 6.67
C VAL A 241 2.12 23.23 8.00
N LYS A 242 1.52 22.19 8.59
CA LYS A 242 2.06 21.58 9.82
C LYS A 242 3.45 20.99 9.62
N ARG A 243 3.70 20.40 8.46
CA ARG A 243 5.02 19.85 8.09
C ARG A 243 6.05 20.95 7.90
N ASP A 244 5.68 22.04 7.25
CA ASP A 244 6.58 23.17 6.98
C ASP A 244 6.99 23.89 8.28
N ASN A 245 6.02 24.19 9.15
CA ASN A 245 6.27 24.73 10.49
C ASN A 245 7.13 23.81 11.39
N SER A 246 7.22 22.52 11.06
CA SER A 246 8.06 21.57 11.80
C SER A 246 9.51 21.54 11.29
N ASN A 247 9.74 21.93 10.03
CA ASN A 247 11.06 22.01 9.41
C ASN A 247 11.80 23.31 9.75
N ASP A 248 11.08 24.39 10.10
CA ASP A 248 11.66 25.70 10.46
C ASP A 248 12.12 25.84 11.92
N LYS A 249 12.03 24.78 12.74
CA LYS A 249 12.62 24.82 14.09
C LYS A 249 14.13 24.58 13.97
N PRO A 250 15.01 25.47 14.51
CA PRO A 250 16.43 25.19 14.58
C PRO A 250 16.64 23.87 15.31
N LYS A 251 17.62 23.06 14.87
CA LYS A 251 18.02 21.82 15.54
C LYS A 251 18.54 22.14 16.94
N THR A 252 17.63 22.34 17.89
CA THR A 252 17.94 22.25 19.31
C THR A 252 18.28 20.80 19.60
N GLY A 253 19.34 20.64 20.40
CA GLY A 253 20.07 19.40 20.58
C GLY A 253 19.19 18.19 20.91
N ALA A 254 19.74 17.02 20.57
CA ALA A 254 19.32 15.69 20.98
C ALA A 254 18.01 15.65 21.79
N LYS A 255 16.91 15.32 21.11
CA LYS A 255 15.75 14.80 21.84
C LYS A 255 16.20 13.50 22.50
N SER A 256 16.47 13.56 23.80
CA SER A 256 16.37 12.40 24.67
C SER A 256 14.98 11.80 24.44
N LYS A 257 15.00 10.60 23.86
CA LYS A 257 13.84 9.73 23.74
C LYS A 257 13.28 9.58 25.16
N PRO A 258 11.98 9.81 25.44
CA PRO A 258 11.42 9.34 26.70
C PRO A 258 11.69 7.84 26.73
N GLU A 259 12.34 7.36 27.79
CA GLU A 259 12.50 5.93 28.02
C GLU A 259 11.10 5.33 28.00
N LYS A 260 10.79 4.60 26.92
CA LYS A 260 9.76 3.58 27.01
C LYS A 260 10.25 2.61 28.08
N PRO A 261 9.43 2.20 29.05
CA PRO A 261 9.79 1.06 29.88
C PRO A 261 10.18 -0.07 28.92
N LYS A 262 11.35 -0.67 29.14
CA LYS A 262 11.84 -1.82 28.38
C LYS A 262 10.67 -2.79 28.25
N GLN A 263 10.13 -2.94 27.04
CA GLN A 263 9.40 -4.16 26.71
C GLN A 263 10.47 -5.25 26.69
N THR A 264 10.63 -5.92 27.82
CA THR A 264 11.16 -7.28 27.86
C THR A 264 10.31 -8.07 26.88
N GLY A 265 10.89 -8.43 25.74
CA GLY A 265 10.31 -9.44 24.86
C GLY A 265 10.33 -10.76 25.61
N LEU A 266 9.37 -10.95 26.50
CA LEU A 266 9.05 -12.23 27.07
C LEU A 266 8.11 -12.91 26.08
N ASN A 267 8.43 -14.17 25.79
CA ASN A 267 7.61 -15.06 25.01
C ASN A 267 6.19 -15.07 25.61
N VAL A 268 5.15 -14.93 24.79
CA VAL A 268 3.75 -14.94 25.24
C VAL A 268 3.39 -16.21 26.04
N ASN A 269 4.16 -17.29 25.84
CA ASN A 269 4.04 -18.54 26.59
C ASN A 269 4.62 -18.49 28.01
N ASP A 270 5.45 -17.50 28.36
CA ASP A 270 6.02 -17.37 29.71
C ASP A 270 5.06 -16.67 30.69
N ASP A 271 4.25 -15.73 30.21
CA ASP A 271 3.23 -15.03 31.03
C ASP A 271 2.07 -15.94 31.48
N TRP A 272 1.90 -17.10 30.82
CA TRP A 272 0.80 -18.04 31.09
C TRP A 272 1.22 -19.24 31.94
N LYS A 273 2.50 -19.33 32.35
CA LYS A 273 3.01 -20.48 33.14
C LYS A 273 2.49 -20.55 34.58
N GLY A 274 2.00 -19.44 35.11
CA GLY A 274 1.54 -19.35 36.51
C GLY A 274 0.02 -19.29 36.70
N GLN A 275 -0.77 -19.37 35.63
CA GLN A 275 -2.23 -19.38 35.76
C GLN A 275 -2.68 -20.80 36.16
N PRO A 276 -3.54 -20.94 37.19
CA PRO A 276 -4.14 -22.24 37.49
C PRO A 276 -4.97 -22.67 36.28
N ARG A 277 -4.59 -23.80 35.67
CA ARG A 277 -5.41 -24.51 34.67
C ARG A 277 -6.59 -25.14 35.39
N ASN A 278 -7.54 -24.33 35.82
CA ASN A 278 -8.77 -24.80 36.46
C ASN A 278 -9.91 -24.74 35.44
N ASP A 279 -9.77 -25.52 34.37
CA ASP A 279 -10.87 -25.75 33.41
C ASP A 279 -11.69 -27.01 33.80
N ASP A 280 -11.28 -27.76 34.84
CA ASP A 280 -11.87 -29.05 35.21
C ASP A 280 -12.54 -29.07 36.61
N GLU A 281 -12.69 -27.94 37.31
CA GLU A 281 -13.46 -27.91 38.56
C GLU A 281 -14.94 -27.58 38.31
N PRO A 282 -15.90 -28.42 38.76
CA PRO A 282 -17.32 -28.09 38.71
C PRO A 282 -17.62 -26.80 39.48
N PHE A 283 -18.39 -25.90 38.89
CA PHE A 283 -18.83 -24.68 39.53
C PHE A 283 -19.91 -24.98 40.59
N ASP A 284 -19.53 -24.97 41.87
CA ASP A 284 -20.44 -25.17 43.01
C ASP A 284 -21.08 -23.86 43.54
N GLY A 285 -21.08 -22.79 42.73
CA GLY A 285 -21.67 -21.51 43.10
C GLY A 285 -23.19 -21.46 42.86
N VAL A 286 -23.97 -21.00 43.84
CA VAL A 286 -25.39 -20.69 43.64
C VAL A 286 -25.51 -19.38 42.87
N ILE A 287 -26.10 -19.45 41.67
CA ILE A 287 -26.38 -18.26 40.84
C ILE A 287 -27.64 -17.59 41.38
N GLU A 288 -27.48 -16.46 42.08
CA GLU A 288 -28.61 -15.60 42.42
C GLU A 288 -29.04 -14.80 41.19
N ILE A 289 -30.18 -15.17 40.61
CA ILE A 289 -30.79 -14.42 39.51
C ILE A 289 -31.49 -13.19 40.09
N PRO A 290 -31.15 -11.96 39.69
CA PRO A 290 -31.79 -10.76 40.20
C PRO A 290 -33.27 -10.75 39.78
N ARG A 291 -34.17 -10.50 40.75
CA ARG A 291 -35.64 -10.48 40.58
C ARG A 291 -36.18 -9.47 39.57
N SER A 292 -35.34 -8.66 38.93
CA SER A 292 -35.74 -7.80 37.81
C SER A 292 -35.80 -8.54 36.47
N LEU A 293 -35.41 -9.82 36.43
CA LEU A 293 -35.45 -10.68 35.25
C LEU A 293 -36.40 -11.88 35.40
N LEU A 294 -37.28 -11.86 36.41
CA LEU A 294 -38.44 -12.77 36.58
C LEU A 294 -39.72 -11.93 36.64
#